data_AF-A0A850KJJ5-F1
#
_entry.id   AF-A0A850KJJ5-F1
#
_cell.length_a   1.000
_cell.length_b   1.000
_cell.length_c   1.000
_cell.angle_alpha   90.00
_cell.angle_beta   90.00
_cell.angle_gamma   90.00
#
_symmetry.space_group_name_H-M   'P 1'
#
loop_
_entity.id
_entity.type
_entity.pdbx_description
1 polymer ?
#
loop_
_entity_poly.entity_id
_entity_poly.type
_entity_poly.pdbx_seq_one_letter_code
_entity_poly.pdbx_strand_id
1 'polypeptide(L)'
;MREGKAAVLTEQQLTRLFKILKTERHAIRNLAICYMSFGLGLRVGEIATLRVHDVLDTSGELRDHFQITRANSKTNTNREVFLTNPRVRRSVSRYIEQRQSEEGVAFNTNSFLFRSQKASAFTPNTMQQMIKRLFRRAGLPESASSHSGRRGFATSLIARGIDLKSVSVLMGHATVNQTAAYAESNPHVLKNVAATAF
;
A
#
# COMPACT_ATOMS: atom_id res chain seq x y z
N MET A 1 -6.74 -26.57 8.08
CA MET A 1 -7.27 -25.18 8.08
C MET A 1 -6.39 -24.33 9.00
N ARG A 2 -5.73 -23.27 8.52
CA ARG A 2 -5.03 -22.29 9.38
C ARG A 2 -5.88 -21.02 9.42
N GLU A 3 -6.37 -20.66 10.60
CA GLU A 3 -7.16 -19.46 10.86
C GLU A 3 -6.39 -18.16 10.52
N GLY A 4 -7.12 -17.14 10.05
CA GLY A 4 -6.83 -15.73 10.37
C GLY A 4 -5.87 -14.91 9.50
N LYS A 5 -5.20 -15.45 8.46
CA LYS A 5 -4.29 -14.63 7.63
C LYS A 5 -4.98 -13.98 6.43
N ALA A 6 -4.82 -12.66 6.24
CA ALA A 6 -5.47 -11.88 5.18
C ALA A 6 -5.13 -12.38 3.76
N ALA A 7 -6.08 -12.59 2.85
CA ALA A 7 -5.80 -13.19 1.53
C ALA A 7 -4.70 -12.46 0.73
N VAL A 8 -3.84 -13.21 0.03
CA VAL A 8 -3.02 -12.68 -1.08
C VAL A 8 -3.90 -12.72 -2.33
N LEU A 9 -4.03 -11.58 -3.02
CA LEU A 9 -4.92 -11.46 -4.18
C LEU A 9 -4.23 -11.93 -5.45
N THR A 10 -4.97 -12.66 -6.30
CA THR A 10 -4.49 -13.04 -7.64
C THR A 10 -4.48 -11.83 -8.57
N GLU A 11 -3.76 -11.93 -9.70
CA GLU A 11 -3.74 -10.87 -10.70
C GLU A 11 -5.13 -10.55 -11.27
N GLN A 12 -5.97 -11.58 -11.46
CA GLN A 12 -7.36 -11.41 -11.90
C GLN A 12 -8.19 -10.65 -10.85
N GLN A 13 -8.02 -10.98 -9.57
CA GLN A 13 -8.68 -10.30 -8.46
C GLN A 13 -8.23 -8.84 -8.33
N LEU A 14 -6.93 -8.56 -8.48
CA LEU A 14 -6.38 -7.21 -8.50
C LEU A 14 -6.92 -6.40 -9.68
N THR A 15 -6.91 -6.98 -10.88
CA THR A 15 -7.44 -6.35 -12.08
C THR A 15 -8.91 -5.98 -11.90
N ARG A 16 -9.71 -6.91 -11.37
CA ARG A 16 -11.12 -6.66 -11.05
C ARG A 16 -11.30 -5.58 -9.98
N LEU A 17 -10.50 -5.61 -8.91
CA LEU A 17 -10.49 -4.56 -7.89
C LEU A 17 -10.25 -3.18 -8.51
N PHE A 18 -9.16 -3.00 -9.24
CA PHE A 18 -8.83 -1.70 -9.85
C PHE A 18 -9.86 -1.25 -10.90
N LYS A 19 -10.55 -2.18 -11.57
CA LYS A 19 -11.69 -1.86 -12.45
C LYS A 19 -12.87 -1.30 -11.64
N ILE A 20 -13.25 -1.95 -10.55
CA ILE A 20 -14.34 -1.51 -9.68
C ILE A 20 -14.02 -0.18 -8.99
N LEU A 21 -12.77 0.04 -8.57
CA LEU A 21 -12.37 1.31 -7.96
C LEU A 21 -12.61 2.52 -8.87
N LYS A 22 -12.50 2.35 -10.19
CA LYS A 22 -12.76 3.42 -11.17
C LYS A 22 -14.23 3.84 -11.25
N THR A 23 -15.17 3.00 -10.81
CA THR A 23 -16.61 3.29 -10.82
C THR A 23 -17.09 3.87 -9.49
N GLU A 24 -16.21 4.07 -8.51
CA GLU A 24 -16.57 4.62 -7.21
C GLU A 24 -16.69 6.14 -7.24
N ARG A 25 -17.57 6.70 -6.40
CA ARG A 25 -17.73 8.17 -6.23
C ARG A 25 -16.41 8.89 -5.95
N HIS A 26 -15.49 8.27 -5.22
CA HIS A 26 -14.17 8.82 -4.90
C HIS A 26 -13.05 7.99 -5.56
N ALA A 27 -13.19 7.71 -6.86
CA ALA A 27 -12.31 6.82 -7.60
C ALA A 27 -10.82 7.20 -7.47
N ILE A 28 -10.47 8.46 -7.73
CA ILE A 28 -9.07 8.94 -7.72
C ILE A 28 -8.41 8.71 -6.34
N ARG A 29 -9.10 9.10 -5.26
CA ARG A 29 -8.66 8.86 -3.89
C ARG A 29 -8.51 7.36 -3.57
N ASN A 30 -9.53 6.57 -3.88
CA ASN A 30 -9.54 5.15 -3.54
C ASN A 30 -8.47 4.38 -4.32
N LEU A 31 -8.24 4.74 -5.59
CA LEU A 31 -7.15 4.22 -6.41
C LEU A 31 -5.79 4.52 -5.78
N ALA A 32 -5.55 5.78 -5.37
CA ALA A 32 -4.29 6.17 -4.74
C ALA A 32 -4.03 5.38 -3.44
N ILE A 33 -5.03 5.25 -2.57
CA ILE A 33 -4.94 4.45 -1.34
C ILE A 33 -4.59 2.98 -1.65
N CYS A 34 -5.29 2.36 -2.61
CA CYS A 34 -5.01 0.97 -2.98
C CYS A 34 -3.64 0.82 -3.64
N TYR A 35 -3.24 1.71 -4.54
CA TYR A 35 -1.90 1.67 -5.13
C TYR A 35 -0.80 1.81 -4.08
N MET A 36 -0.95 2.68 -3.08
CA MET A 36 0.01 2.77 -1.98
C MET A 36 0.06 1.50 -1.13
N SER A 37 -1.10 0.86 -0.88
CA SER A 37 -1.13 -0.41 -0.14
C SER A 37 -0.45 -1.56 -0.90
N PHE A 38 -0.83 -1.79 -2.16
CA PHE A 38 -0.35 -2.92 -2.96
C PHE A 38 1.02 -2.67 -3.61
N GLY A 39 1.35 -1.42 -3.90
CA GLY A 39 2.57 -1.03 -4.61
C GLY A 39 3.74 -0.65 -3.70
N LEU A 40 3.47 -0.28 -2.44
CA LEU A 40 4.50 0.11 -1.46
C LEU A 40 4.43 -0.71 -0.15
N GLY A 41 3.48 -1.64 -0.04
CA GLY A 41 3.32 -2.48 1.15
C GLY A 41 2.95 -1.72 2.43
N LEU A 42 2.36 -0.52 2.31
CA LEU A 42 1.96 0.28 3.47
C LEU A 42 0.81 -0.38 4.26
N ARG A 43 0.87 -0.26 5.59
CA ARG A 43 -0.27 -0.57 6.46
C ARG A 43 -1.31 0.53 6.33
N VAL A 44 -2.58 0.19 6.50
CA VAL A 44 -3.67 1.19 6.44
C VAL A 44 -3.51 2.33 7.45
N GLY A 45 -2.95 2.05 8.64
CA GLY A 45 -2.65 3.07 9.62
C GLY A 45 -1.58 4.06 9.14
N GLU A 46 -0.54 3.57 8.46
CA GLU A 46 0.52 4.40 7.87
C GLU A 46 -0.07 5.28 6.76
N ILE A 47 -0.92 4.71 5.89
CA ILE A 47 -1.59 5.48 4.82
C ILE A 47 -2.49 6.57 5.40
N ALA A 48 -3.24 6.25 6.47
CA ALA A 48 -4.18 7.18 7.09
C ALA A 48 -3.51 8.37 7.78
N THR A 49 -2.25 8.23 8.21
CA THR A 49 -1.51 9.26 8.96
C THR A 49 -0.53 10.06 8.11
N LEU A 50 -0.24 9.64 6.88
CA LEU A 50 0.59 10.42 5.94
C LEU A 50 0.02 11.82 5.72
N ARG A 51 0.91 12.80 5.68
CA ARG A 51 0.66 14.19 5.31
C ARG A 51 1.14 14.47 3.91
N VAL A 52 0.66 15.56 3.32
CA VAL A 52 1.04 15.95 1.96
C VAL A 52 2.56 16.23 1.88
N HIS A 53 3.14 16.92 2.87
CA HIS A 53 4.59 17.18 2.91
C HIS A 53 5.46 15.92 3.05
N ASP A 54 4.88 14.79 3.49
CA ASP A 54 5.64 13.54 3.55
C ASP A 54 5.96 13.05 2.13
N VAL A 55 5.09 13.32 1.16
CA VAL A 55 5.22 12.82 -0.22
C VAL A 55 5.60 13.90 -1.24
N LEU A 56 5.40 15.18 -0.93
CA LEU A 56 5.84 16.31 -1.75
C LEU A 56 7.10 16.96 -1.18
N ASP A 57 8.00 17.38 -2.05
CA ASP A 57 9.08 18.27 -1.70
C ASP A 57 8.63 19.74 -1.65
N THR A 58 9.57 20.64 -1.38
CA THR A 58 9.31 22.09 -1.29
C THR A 58 9.01 22.75 -2.63
N SER A 59 9.35 22.10 -3.75
CA SER A 59 9.00 22.55 -5.10
C SER A 59 7.58 22.12 -5.52
N GLY A 60 6.95 21.25 -4.73
CA GLY A 60 5.62 20.70 -5.03
C GLY A 60 5.67 19.40 -5.85
N GLU A 61 6.86 18.84 -6.07
CA GLU A 61 7.05 17.59 -6.79
C GLU A 61 7.01 16.37 -5.88
N LEU A 62 6.63 15.21 -6.42
CA LEU A 62 6.65 13.97 -5.66
C LEU A 62 8.09 13.56 -5.35
N ARG A 63 8.40 13.39 -4.06
CA ARG A 63 9.65 12.79 -3.59
C ARG A 63 9.84 11.38 -4.13
N ASP A 64 11.08 10.95 -4.29
CA ASP A 64 11.40 9.55 -4.65
C ASP A 64 11.29 8.58 -3.47
N HIS A 65 11.32 9.10 -2.24
CA HIS A 65 11.15 8.34 -1.02
C HIS A 65 10.57 9.20 0.10
N PHE A 66 10.03 8.55 1.13
CA PHE A 66 9.58 9.19 2.36
C PHE A 66 9.75 8.25 3.55
N GLN A 67 9.68 8.80 4.76
CA GLN A 67 9.89 8.05 5.99
C GLN A 67 8.55 7.75 6.68
N ILE A 68 8.32 6.49 7.02
CA ILE A 68 7.29 6.12 7.99
C ILE A 68 7.93 6.15 9.37
N THR A 69 7.45 7.05 10.22
CA THR A 69 7.96 7.23 11.59
C THR A 69 7.10 6.50 12.62
N ARG A 70 7.63 6.35 13.84
CA ARG A 70 6.91 5.81 15.01
C ARG A 70 5.57 6.51 15.27
N ALA A 71 5.46 7.81 15.01
CA ALA A 71 4.21 8.55 15.18
C ALA A 71 3.09 8.02 14.25
N ASN A 72 3.49 7.44 13.11
CA ASN A 72 2.60 6.97 12.05
C ASN A 72 2.51 5.43 11.98
N SER A 73 3.13 4.71 12.90
CA SER A 73 3.28 3.26 12.85
C SER A 73 3.10 2.60 14.22
N LYS A 74 2.29 1.54 14.29
CA LYS A 74 2.21 0.66 15.48
C LYS A 74 3.52 -0.09 15.75
N THR A 75 4.38 -0.23 14.75
CA THR A 75 5.71 -0.84 14.90
C THR A 75 6.72 0.25 15.29
N ASN A 76 7.50 0.01 16.34
CA ASN A 76 8.43 0.96 16.96
C ASN A 76 9.70 1.23 16.12
N THR A 77 9.60 1.16 14.80
CA THR A 77 10.71 1.18 13.83
C THR A 77 10.41 2.19 12.73
N ASN A 78 11.36 3.08 12.46
CA ASN A 78 11.30 3.93 11.27
C ASN A 78 11.66 3.08 10.05
N ARG A 79 11.03 3.36 8.90
CA ARG A 79 11.44 2.78 7.62
C ARG A 79 11.34 3.78 6.49
N GLU A 80 12.26 3.63 5.56
CA GLU A 80 12.19 4.30 4.27
C GLU A 80 11.21 3.59 3.35
N VAL A 81 10.42 4.38 2.62
CA VAL A 81 9.49 3.91 1.60
C VAL A 81 9.83 4.60 0.29
N PHE A 82 10.27 3.81 -0.69
CA PHE A 82 10.59 4.30 -2.02
C PHE A 82 9.32 4.49 -2.84
N LEU A 83 9.01 5.74 -3.19
CA LEU A 83 7.88 6.15 -4.01
C LEU A 83 8.27 6.16 -5.50
N THR A 84 8.83 5.05 -6.00
CA THR A 84 9.36 4.97 -7.37
C THR A 84 8.45 4.25 -8.36
N ASN A 85 7.44 3.50 -7.87
CA ASN A 85 6.51 2.77 -8.74
C ASN A 85 5.67 3.75 -9.59
N PRO A 86 5.74 3.70 -10.94
CA PRO A 86 5.09 4.67 -11.81
C PRO A 86 3.56 4.73 -11.66
N ARG A 87 2.92 3.58 -11.38
CA ARG A 87 1.46 3.53 -11.18
C ARG A 87 1.07 4.19 -9.85
N VAL A 88 1.88 3.99 -8.82
CA VAL A 88 1.66 4.63 -7.51
C VAL A 88 1.88 6.14 -7.63
N ARG A 89 3.02 6.57 -8.19
CA ARG A 89 3.32 7.99 -8.41
C ARG A 89 2.19 8.69 -9.16
N ARG A 90 1.81 8.17 -10.33
CA ARG A 90 0.71 8.72 -11.14
C ARG A 90 -0.60 8.81 -10.35
N SER A 91 -0.95 7.79 -9.57
CA SER A 91 -2.20 7.82 -8.83
C SER A 91 -2.18 8.80 -7.66
N VAL A 92 -1.04 8.96 -7.00
CA VAL A 92 -0.86 9.93 -5.90
C VAL A 92 -0.84 11.36 -6.44
N SER A 93 -0.08 11.64 -7.51
CA SER A 93 -0.05 12.95 -8.18
C SER A 93 -1.46 13.40 -8.58
N ARG A 94 -2.20 12.55 -9.30
CA ARG A 94 -3.57 12.88 -9.73
C ARG A 94 -4.51 13.20 -8.57
N TYR A 95 -4.33 12.54 -7.43
CA TYR A 95 -5.14 12.82 -6.26
C TYR A 95 -4.74 14.14 -5.58
N ILE A 96 -3.45 14.44 -5.51
CA ILE A 96 -2.94 15.71 -5.01
C ILE A 96 -3.39 16.87 -5.90
N GLU A 97 -3.27 16.74 -7.22
CA GLU A 97 -3.73 17.71 -8.22
C GLU A 97 -5.24 17.98 -8.07
N GLN A 98 -6.05 16.92 -7.93
CA GLN A 98 -7.48 17.07 -7.68
C GLN A 98 -7.72 17.86 -6.38
N ARG A 99 -7.00 17.53 -5.30
CA ARG A 99 -7.13 18.25 -4.03
C ARG A 99 -6.70 19.72 -4.15
N GLN A 100 -5.61 20.02 -4.85
CA GLN A 100 -5.16 21.39 -5.07
C GLN A 100 -6.22 22.19 -5.83
N SER A 101 -6.84 21.59 -6.86
CA SER A 101 -7.94 22.21 -7.61
C SER A 101 -9.20 22.41 -6.76
N GLU A 102 -9.54 21.47 -5.88
CA GLU A 102 -10.75 21.54 -5.04
C GLU A 102 -10.58 22.46 -3.83
N GLU A 103 -9.38 22.54 -3.25
CA GLU A 103 -9.09 23.30 -2.02
C GLU A 103 -8.55 24.71 -2.30
N GLY A 104 -7.92 24.93 -3.46
CA GLY A 104 -7.36 26.23 -3.84
C GLY A 104 -6.43 26.79 -2.77
N VAL A 105 -6.71 28.01 -2.31
CA VAL A 105 -5.95 28.70 -1.25
C VAL A 105 -5.97 27.98 0.11
N ALA A 106 -6.93 27.08 0.33
CA ALA A 106 -7.02 26.29 1.58
C ALA A 106 -6.13 25.03 1.55
N PHE A 107 -5.50 24.72 0.41
CA PHE A 107 -4.61 23.57 0.29
C PHE A 107 -3.39 23.74 1.21
N ASN A 108 -3.24 22.82 2.17
CA ASN A 108 -2.18 22.89 3.17
C ASN A 108 -1.35 21.60 3.16
N THR A 109 -0.03 21.73 2.97
CA THR A 109 0.89 20.58 2.94
C THR A 109 1.04 19.87 4.29
N ASN A 110 0.70 20.54 5.39
CA ASN A 110 0.64 19.95 6.74
C ASN A 110 -0.64 19.15 7.00
N SER A 111 -1.64 19.22 6.10
CA SER A 111 -2.84 18.41 6.20
C SER A 111 -2.54 16.94 5.87
N PHE A 112 -3.39 16.04 6.38
CA PHE A 112 -3.36 14.63 5.99
C PHE A 112 -3.50 14.50 4.48
N LEU A 113 -2.75 13.58 3.88
CA LEU A 113 -2.79 13.30 2.46
C LEU A 113 -4.20 12.89 2.03
N PHE A 114 -4.80 11.92 2.73
CA PHE A 114 -6.12 11.38 2.38
C PHE A 114 -7.26 11.95 3.23
N ARG A 115 -8.29 12.50 2.57
CA ARG A 115 -9.51 12.99 3.21
C ARG A 115 -10.67 12.00 3.09
N SER A 116 -11.39 11.85 4.19
CA SER A 116 -12.64 11.10 4.28
C SER A 116 -13.77 11.80 3.54
N GLN A 117 -14.92 11.14 3.42
CA GLN A 117 -16.11 11.70 2.75
C GLN A 117 -16.66 12.94 3.47
N LYS A 118 -16.41 13.09 4.77
CA LYS A 118 -16.81 14.25 5.57
C LYS A 118 -15.75 15.35 5.56
N ALA A 119 -14.83 15.31 4.60
CA ALA A 119 -13.72 16.24 4.46
C ALA A 119 -12.76 16.28 5.68
N SER A 120 -12.90 15.35 6.64
CA SER A 120 -11.96 15.15 7.75
C SER A 120 -10.88 14.13 7.37
N ALA A 121 -9.86 13.96 8.21
CA ALA A 121 -8.89 12.89 8.05
C ALA A 121 -9.54 11.50 8.17
N PHE A 122 -8.96 10.49 7.53
CA PHE A 122 -9.29 9.11 7.87
C PHE A 122 -8.71 8.75 9.23
N THR A 123 -9.50 8.07 10.06
CA THR A 123 -8.91 7.20 11.09
C THR A 123 -8.46 5.89 10.44
N PRO A 124 -7.47 5.18 11.00
CA PRO A 124 -7.07 3.87 10.50
C PRO A 124 -8.26 2.89 10.37
N ASN A 125 -9.18 2.93 11.34
CA ASN A 125 -10.37 2.08 11.34
C ASN A 125 -11.34 2.43 10.19
N THR A 126 -11.63 3.72 10.00
CA THR A 126 -12.55 4.14 8.91
C THR A 126 -11.97 3.87 7.53
N MET A 127 -10.64 4.00 7.35
CA MET A 127 -9.98 3.61 6.10
C MET A 127 -10.01 2.10 5.90
N GLN A 128 -9.81 1.31 6.96
CA GLN A 128 -9.91 -0.16 6.89
C GLN A 128 -11.32 -0.62 6.48
N GLN A 129 -12.36 -0.05 7.09
CA GLN A 129 -13.76 -0.33 6.74
C GLN A 129 -14.07 0.05 5.29
N MET A 130 -13.57 1.21 4.85
CA MET A 130 -13.70 1.67 3.47
C MET A 130 -13.04 0.69 2.49
N ILE A 131 -11.80 0.25 2.75
CA ILE A 131 -11.11 -0.76 1.93
C ILE A 131 -11.88 -2.08 1.91
N LYS A 132 -12.32 -2.57 3.07
CA LYS A 132 -13.07 -3.84 3.17
C LYS A 132 -14.38 -3.79 2.37
N ARG A 133 -15.10 -2.65 2.40
CA ARG A 133 -16.29 -2.44 1.56
C ARG A 133 -15.96 -2.50 0.07
N LEU A 134 -14.88 -1.85 -0.37
CA LEU A 134 -14.44 -1.87 -1.76
C LEU A 134 -14.06 -3.30 -2.20
N PHE A 135 -13.41 -4.06 -1.34
CA PHE A 135 -13.02 -5.45 -1.61
C PHE A 135 -14.24 -6.33 -1.80
N ARG A 136 -15.25 -6.21 -0.93
CA ARG A 136 -16.52 -6.92 -1.07
C ARG A 136 -17.25 -6.55 -2.35
N ARG A 137 -17.28 -5.26 -2.72
CA ARG A 137 -17.87 -4.81 -4.00
C ARG A 137 -17.13 -5.37 -5.21
N ALA A 138 -15.83 -5.56 -5.09
CA ALA A 138 -15.01 -6.24 -6.10
C ALA A 138 -15.08 -7.77 -6.03
N GLY A 139 -16.00 -8.35 -5.26
CA GLY A 139 -16.20 -9.80 -5.12
C GLY A 139 -14.97 -10.54 -4.58
N LEU A 140 -14.10 -9.86 -3.86
CA LEU A 140 -12.90 -10.47 -3.26
C LEU A 140 -13.30 -11.39 -2.10
N PRO A 141 -12.49 -12.42 -1.78
CA PRO A 141 -12.81 -13.36 -0.72
C PRO A 141 -12.97 -12.66 0.64
N GLU A 142 -13.74 -13.27 1.55
CA GLU A 142 -13.98 -12.70 2.87
C GLU A 142 -12.71 -12.55 3.72
N SER A 143 -11.69 -13.36 3.45
CA SER A 143 -10.37 -13.22 4.06
C SER A 143 -9.58 -12.00 3.55
N ALA A 144 -10.01 -11.31 2.49
CA ALA A 144 -9.37 -10.08 2.02
C ALA A 144 -9.61 -8.93 3.01
N SER A 145 -8.54 -8.22 3.36
CA SER A 145 -8.56 -7.12 4.33
C SER A 145 -7.51 -6.05 4.00
N SER A 146 -7.43 -4.99 4.80
CA SER A 146 -6.39 -3.95 4.65
C SER A 146 -4.95 -4.49 4.66
N HIS A 147 -4.72 -5.69 5.21
CA HIS A 147 -3.41 -6.35 5.19
C HIS A 147 -3.12 -7.12 3.89
N SER A 148 -4.12 -7.39 3.06
CA SER A 148 -3.95 -8.12 1.79
C SER A 148 -2.96 -7.43 0.84
N GLY A 149 -2.99 -6.09 0.76
CA GLY A 149 -2.05 -5.35 -0.09
C GLY A 149 -0.61 -5.48 0.36
N ARG A 150 -0.40 -5.35 1.68
CA ARG A 150 0.90 -5.54 2.30
C ARG A 150 1.45 -6.96 2.11
N ARG A 151 0.60 -7.98 2.33
CA ARG A 151 0.99 -9.38 2.12
C ARG A 151 1.30 -9.66 0.66
N GLY A 152 0.47 -9.18 -0.26
CA GLY A 152 0.68 -9.34 -1.70
C GLY A 152 2.00 -8.70 -2.16
N PHE A 153 2.31 -7.50 -1.66
CA PHE A 153 3.59 -6.85 -1.92
C PHE A 153 4.78 -7.69 -1.46
N ALA A 154 4.80 -8.11 -0.19
CA ALA A 154 5.89 -8.93 0.35
C ALA A 154 6.04 -10.27 -0.39
N THR A 155 4.92 -10.97 -0.63
CA THR A 155 4.90 -12.26 -1.34
C THR A 155 5.41 -12.09 -2.78
N SER A 156 5.03 -11.01 -3.47
CA SER A 156 5.50 -10.73 -4.83
C SER A 156 7.00 -10.43 -4.88
N LEU A 157 7.57 -9.76 -3.88
CA LEU A 157 9.02 -9.51 -3.84
C LEU A 157 9.80 -10.81 -3.62
N ILE A 158 9.35 -11.63 -2.67
CA ILE A 158 9.96 -12.94 -2.39
C ILE A 158 9.87 -13.85 -3.63
N ALA A 159 8.72 -13.89 -4.29
CA ALA A 159 8.53 -14.68 -5.51
C ALA A 159 9.41 -14.20 -6.69
N ARG A 160 9.90 -12.95 -6.66
CA ARG A 160 10.86 -12.41 -7.63
C ARG A 160 12.32 -12.64 -7.23
N GLY A 161 12.56 -13.39 -6.16
CA GLY A 161 13.90 -13.73 -5.69
C GLY A 161 14.57 -12.67 -4.84
N ILE A 162 13.86 -11.63 -4.39
CA ILE A 162 14.41 -10.66 -3.43
C ILE A 162 14.62 -11.35 -2.09
N ASP A 163 15.79 -11.16 -1.48
CA ASP A 163 16.15 -11.78 -0.22
C ASP A 163 15.25 -11.33 0.94
N LEU A 164 15.05 -12.21 1.93
CA LEU A 164 14.14 -11.96 3.04
C LEU A 164 14.56 -10.77 3.91
N LYS A 165 15.86 -10.44 3.97
CA LYS A 165 16.35 -9.30 4.76
C LYS A 165 15.97 -7.99 4.10
N SER A 166 16.17 -7.86 2.78
CA SER A 166 15.74 -6.69 2.00
C SER A 166 14.23 -6.50 2.06
N VAL A 167 13.44 -7.57 1.88
CA VAL A 167 11.98 -7.51 2.06
C VAL A 167 11.63 -7.09 3.49
N SER A 168 12.30 -7.63 4.52
CA SER A 168 12.07 -7.26 5.92
C SER A 168 12.30 -5.77 6.19
N VAL A 169 13.37 -5.18 5.61
CA VAL A 169 13.68 -3.76 5.72
C VAL A 169 12.60 -2.93 5.05
N LEU A 170 12.24 -3.26 3.80
CA LEU A 170 11.15 -2.59 3.09
C LEU A 170 9.84 -2.69 3.84
N MET A 171 9.56 -3.82 4.51
CA MET A 171 8.36 -3.96 5.31
C MET A 171 8.43 -3.18 6.64
N GLY A 172 9.61 -2.90 7.19
CA GLY A 172 9.75 -2.41 8.57
C GLY A 172 9.30 -3.47 9.57
N HIS A 173 9.78 -4.71 9.38
CA HIS A 173 9.62 -5.78 10.35
C HIS A 173 10.80 -5.77 11.33
N ALA A 174 10.50 -5.97 12.62
CA ALA A 174 11.53 -5.99 13.67
C ALA A 174 12.46 -7.20 13.54
N THR A 175 11.97 -8.32 13.00
CA THR A 175 12.74 -9.54 12.76
C THR A 175 12.42 -10.13 11.39
N VAL A 176 13.41 -10.79 10.78
CA VAL A 176 13.25 -11.47 9.48
C VAL A 176 12.22 -12.60 9.56
N ASN A 177 12.02 -13.21 10.74
CA ASN A 177 11.00 -14.24 10.96
C ASN A 177 9.58 -13.76 10.64
N GLN A 178 9.28 -12.47 10.83
CA GLN A 178 7.99 -11.89 10.44
C GLN A 178 7.80 -11.92 8.91
N THR A 179 8.89 -11.80 8.15
CA THR A 179 8.92 -11.87 6.68
C THR A 179 8.92 -13.31 6.19
N ALA A 180 9.61 -14.22 6.89
CA ALA A 180 9.61 -15.65 6.58
C ALA A 180 8.20 -16.25 6.57
N ALA A 181 7.26 -15.69 7.34
CA ALA A 181 5.85 -16.08 7.31
C ALA A 181 5.13 -15.81 5.97
N TYR A 182 5.76 -15.09 5.03
CA TYR A 182 5.31 -14.89 3.65
C TYR A 182 6.08 -15.73 2.62
N ALA A 183 7.15 -16.41 3.03
CA ALA A 183 7.86 -17.34 2.17
C ALA A 183 7.06 -18.64 2.11
N GLU A 184 6.36 -18.85 1.01
CA GLU A 184 5.87 -20.16 0.60
C GLU A 184 6.86 -20.71 -0.44
N SER A 185 7.14 -22.01 -0.41
CA SER A 185 7.97 -22.63 -1.45
C SER A 185 7.27 -22.43 -2.79
N ASN A 186 7.94 -21.73 -3.71
CA ASN A 186 7.44 -21.51 -5.06
C ASN A 186 8.21 -22.43 -6.01
N PRO A 187 7.60 -23.53 -6.51
CA PRO A 187 8.27 -24.47 -7.40
C PRO A 187 8.87 -23.83 -8.66
N HIS A 188 8.31 -22.72 -9.15
CA HIS A 188 8.88 -21.99 -10.29
C HIS A 188 10.19 -21.28 -9.92
N VAL A 189 10.25 -20.67 -8.73
CA VAL A 189 11.48 -20.07 -8.21
C VAL A 189 12.53 -21.15 -7.99
N LEU A 190 12.14 -22.28 -7.38
CA LEU A 190 13.04 -23.43 -7.17
C LEU A 190 13.56 -24.01 -8.49
N LYS A 191 12.69 -24.13 -9.51
CA LYS A 191 13.06 -24.60 -10.84
C LYS A 191 14.04 -23.65 -11.52
N ASN A 192 13.81 -22.33 -11.45
CA ASN A 192 14.71 -21.34 -12.03
C ASN A 192 16.07 -21.33 -11.33
N VAL A 193 16.08 -21.35 -10.00
CA VAL A 193 17.32 -21.43 -9.20
C VAL A 193 18.11 -22.70 -9.53
N ALA A 194 17.43 -23.85 -9.63
CA ALA A 194 18.06 -25.11 -10.02
C ALA A 194 18.58 -25.09 -11.47
N ALA A 195 17.89 -24.42 -12.39
CA ALA A 195 18.30 -24.32 -13.79
C ALA A 195 19.52 -23.41 -14.03
N THR A 196 19.80 -22.50 -13.10
CA THR A 196 20.96 -21.60 -13.13
C THR A 196 22.08 -22.04 -12.19
N ALA A 197 21.94 -23.21 -11.55
CA ALA A 197 22.94 -23.74 -10.63
C ALA A 197 24.02 -24.47 -11.44
N PHE A 198 25.13 -23.76 -11.65
CA PHE A 198 26.33 -24.14 -12.41
C PHE A 198 26.13 -24.26 -13.92
#